data_AF-A0A1N7ST27-F1
#
_entry.id   AF-A0A1N7ST27-F1
#
_cell.length_a   1.000
_cell.length_b   1.000
_cell.length_c   1.000
_cell.angle_alpha   90.00
_cell.angle_beta   90.00
_cell.angle_gamma   90.00
#
_symmetry.space_group_name_H-M   'P 1'
#
loop_
_entity.id
_entity.type
_entity.pdbx_description
1 polymer ?
#
loop_
_entity_poly.entity_id
_entity_poly.type
_entity_poly.pdbx_seq_one_letter_code
_entity_poly.pdbx_strand_id
1 'polypeptide(L)'
;MQCVPGTPPPSAWEKSLWIARFLLNDFFELRFSTFVIYLTLQHTSRASIVAARSARPRTKTAARRRYNGARSNQPARAQRFVIDARRLTLSSMQKIILPFVSGFLASLFFHESTLALLHAAGLIDPTGFSTAPFAPIGLPEFIANAIWSSVWAVLMAWLLRVSPERPAPWIPAFVFGGIVLTAATVFVVDPIRGIWPTGNMLPRLALGFASNAMWGWGALVFMRAFMTAED
;
A
#
# COMPACT_ATOMS: atom_id res chain seq x y z
N MET A 1 38.46 40.07 -15.47
CA MET A 1 37.29 39.66 -14.67
C MET A 1 37.77 38.65 -13.63
N GLN A 2 37.83 39.08 -12.37
CA GLN A 2 38.33 38.28 -11.26
C GLN A 2 37.29 37.21 -10.88
N CYS A 3 37.73 35.95 -10.82
CA CYS A 3 36.95 34.83 -10.29
C CYS A 3 36.93 34.93 -8.77
N VAL A 4 35.74 34.92 -8.16
CA VAL A 4 35.57 34.66 -6.73
C VAL A 4 35.65 33.14 -6.54
N PRO A 5 36.64 32.59 -5.82
CA PRO A 5 36.71 31.16 -5.54
C PRO A 5 35.99 30.88 -4.22
N GLY A 6 35.00 29.99 -4.22
CA GLY A 6 34.38 29.60 -2.94
C GLY A 6 33.14 28.71 -2.96
N THR A 7 32.45 28.50 -4.08
CA THR A 7 31.33 27.55 -4.09
C THR A 7 31.76 26.20 -4.67
N PRO A 8 31.77 25.11 -3.87
CA PRO A 8 31.98 23.78 -4.42
C PRO A 8 30.84 23.45 -5.40
N PRO A 9 31.11 22.71 -6.48
CA PRO A 9 30.05 22.23 -7.35
C PRO A 9 29.04 21.44 -6.53
N PRO A 10 27.72 21.57 -6.79
CA PRO A 10 26.70 20.87 -6.04
C PRO A 10 27.01 19.38 -6.07
N SER A 11 27.20 18.82 -4.89
CA SER A 11 27.54 17.42 -4.69
C SER A 11 26.41 16.52 -5.21
N ALA A 12 26.76 15.30 -5.63
CA ALA A 12 25.84 14.39 -6.33
C ALA A 12 24.51 14.15 -5.59
N TRP A 13 24.49 14.26 -4.25
CA TRP A 13 23.27 14.09 -3.43
C TRP A 13 22.26 15.25 -3.60
N GLU A 14 22.70 16.48 -3.89
CA GLU A 14 21.78 17.61 -4.17
C GLU A 14 21.05 17.41 -5.50
N LYS A 15 21.71 16.79 -6.49
CA LYS A 15 21.11 16.45 -7.79
C LYS A 15 20.12 15.28 -7.65
N SER A 16 20.45 14.29 -6.83
CA SER A 16 19.55 13.18 -6.51
C SER A 16 18.31 13.63 -5.74
N LEU A 17 18.43 14.59 -4.82
CA LEU A 17 17.27 15.19 -4.14
C LEU A 17 16.37 15.94 -5.13
N TRP A 18 16.94 16.61 -6.13
CA TRP A 18 16.16 17.33 -7.14
C TRP A 18 15.39 16.38 -8.07
N ILE A 19 16.00 15.27 -8.49
CA ILE A 19 15.37 14.26 -9.36
C ILE A 19 14.38 13.38 -8.59
N ALA A 20 14.72 12.98 -7.36
CA ALA A 20 13.79 12.28 -6.48
C ALA A 20 12.60 13.17 -6.14
N ARG A 21 12.83 14.47 -5.90
CA ARG A 21 11.75 15.44 -5.71
C ARG A 21 10.95 15.66 -7.00
N PHE A 22 11.56 15.69 -8.18
CA PHE A 22 10.83 15.81 -9.46
C PHE A 22 9.96 14.56 -9.76
N LEU A 23 10.50 13.35 -9.57
CA LEU A 23 9.79 12.09 -9.82
C LEU A 23 8.75 11.75 -8.74
N LEU A 24 9.02 12.06 -7.46
CA LEU A 24 7.99 11.98 -6.41
C LEU A 24 6.97 13.10 -6.52
N ASN A 25 7.29 14.29 -7.04
CA ASN A 25 6.33 15.39 -7.03
C ASN A 25 5.40 15.33 -8.26
N ASP A 26 5.86 15.10 -9.48
CA ASP A 26 4.96 15.15 -10.66
C ASP A 26 4.02 13.94 -10.78
N PHE A 27 4.48 12.72 -10.47
CA PHE A 27 3.61 11.54 -10.55
C PHE A 27 2.67 11.41 -9.34
N PHE A 28 3.09 11.93 -8.18
CA PHE A 28 2.30 11.93 -6.96
C PHE A 28 1.32 13.10 -6.94
N GLU A 29 1.70 14.33 -7.34
CA GLU A 29 0.80 15.51 -7.37
C GLU A 29 -0.41 15.32 -8.28
N LEU A 30 -0.26 14.78 -9.49
CA LEU A 30 -1.39 14.62 -10.41
C LEU A 30 -2.47 13.65 -9.88
N ARG A 31 -2.09 12.63 -9.10
CA ARG A 31 -3.04 11.68 -8.49
C ARG A 31 -3.41 12.05 -7.04
N PHE A 32 -2.53 12.76 -6.31
CA PHE A 32 -2.75 13.24 -4.95
C PHE A 32 -3.64 14.49 -4.91
N SER A 33 -3.49 15.43 -5.86
CA SER A 33 -4.43 16.56 -6.01
C SER A 33 -5.82 16.09 -6.44
N THR A 34 -5.90 15.12 -7.37
CA THR A 34 -7.17 14.45 -7.70
C THR A 34 -7.79 13.78 -6.45
N PHE A 35 -6.95 13.23 -5.57
CA PHE A 35 -7.32 12.59 -4.31
C PHE A 35 -7.76 13.59 -3.22
N VAL A 36 -7.12 14.76 -3.08
CA VAL A 36 -7.55 15.84 -2.15
C VAL A 36 -8.87 16.46 -2.60
N ILE A 37 -9.06 16.66 -3.91
CA ILE A 37 -10.33 17.12 -4.48
C ILE A 37 -11.42 16.05 -4.24
N TYR A 38 -11.11 14.77 -4.45
CA TYR A 38 -12.08 13.68 -4.22
C TYR A 38 -12.47 13.52 -2.74
N LEU A 39 -11.51 13.69 -1.80
CA LEU A 39 -11.78 13.67 -0.36
C LEU A 39 -12.61 14.89 0.10
N THR A 40 -12.33 16.07 -0.45
CA THR A 40 -13.10 17.29 -0.15
C THR A 40 -14.55 17.19 -0.63
N LEU A 41 -14.77 16.53 -1.78
CA LEU A 41 -16.12 16.25 -2.31
C LEU A 41 -16.87 15.17 -1.52
N GLN A 42 -16.17 14.18 -0.95
CA GLN A 42 -16.80 13.14 -0.11
C GLN A 42 -17.23 13.68 1.27
N HIS A 43 -16.49 14.64 1.83
CA HIS A 43 -16.82 15.23 3.14
C HIS A 43 -18.05 16.14 3.07
N THR A 44 -18.20 16.92 2.00
CA THR A 44 -19.37 17.80 1.79
C THR A 44 -20.66 17.00 1.57
N SER A 45 -20.61 15.90 0.83
CA SER A 45 -21.78 15.04 0.55
C SER A 45 -22.43 14.44 1.81
N ARG A 46 -21.64 14.14 2.85
CA ARG A 46 -22.16 13.60 4.12
C ARG A 46 -22.82 14.67 4.99
N ALA A 47 -22.33 15.91 4.94
CA ALA A 47 -22.92 17.03 5.67
C ALA A 47 -24.31 17.40 5.12
N SER A 48 -24.50 17.35 3.81
CA SER A 48 -25.78 17.66 3.14
C SER A 48 -26.88 16.65 3.49
N ILE A 49 -26.54 15.36 3.59
CA ILE A 49 -27.50 14.28 3.92
C ILE A 49 -27.94 14.35 5.40
N VAL A 50 -27.03 14.77 6.29
CA VAL A 50 -27.34 14.95 7.72
C VAL A 50 -28.17 16.23 7.94
N ALA A 51 -27.86 17.32 7.24
CA ALA A 51 -28.62 18.57 7.31
C ALA A 51 -30.05 18.44 6.71
N ALA A 52 -30.23 17.64 5.66
CA ALA A 52 -31.55 17.37 5.08
C ALA A 52 -32.47 16.56 6.02
N ARG A 53 -31.91 15.77 6.95
CA ARG A 53 -32.68 14.99 7.93
C ARG A 53 -33.15 15.80 9.13
N SER A 54 -32.54 16.93 9.45
CA SER A 54 -32.95 17.80 10.57
C SER A 54 -34.12 18.73 10.24
N ALA A 55 -34.50 18.88 8.97
CA ALA A 55 -35.54 19.81 8.53
C ALA A 55 -36.97 19.23 8.55
N ARG A 56 -37.20 18.00 9.03
CA ARG A 56 -38.57 17.45 9.13
C ARG A 56 -39.33 18.02 10.33
N PRO A 57 -40.49 18.68 10.14
CA PRO A 57 -41.27 19.24 11.23
C PRO A 57 -41.78 18.13 12.15
N ARG A 58 -41.38 18.21 13.42
CA ARG A 58 -41.64 17.20 14.45
C ARG A 58 -43.00 17.49 15.09
N THR A 59 -44.02 16.75 14.68
CA THR A 59 -45.38 16.83 15.23
C THR A 59 -45.39 16.46 16.73
N LYS A 60 -46.08 17.28 17.54
CA LYS A 60 -46.05 17.26 19.01
C LYS A 60 -46.63 15.97 19.63
N THR A 61 -47.34 15.16 18.84
CA THR A 61 -47.94 13.87 19.26
C THR A 61 -46.90 12.76 19.51
N ALA A 62 -45.70 12.87 18.92
CA ALA A 62 -44.63 11.86 19.07
C ALA A 62 -43.80 12.01 20.35
N ALA A 63 -43.95 13.12 21.09
CA ALA A 63 -43.15 13.39 22.29
C ALA A 63 -43.52 12.48 23.48
N ARG A 64 -44.80 12.12 23.62
CA ARG A 64 -45.29 11.31 24.76
C ARG A 64 -44.93 9.83 24.67
N ARG A 65 -44.90 9.22 23.48
CA ARG A 65 -44.44 7.83 23.29
C ARG A 65 -42.93 7.65 23.47
N ARG A 66 -42.14 8.71 23.27
CA ARG A 66 -40.68 8.65 23.30
C ARG A 66 -40.11 8.56 24.72
N TYR A 67 -40.81 9.11 25.71
CA TYR A 67 -40.35 9.08 27.10
C TYR A 67 -40.49 7.69 27.74
N ASN A 68 -41.60 6.98 27.47
CA ASN A 68 -41.84 5.65 28.03
C ASN A 68 -40.99 4.54 27.37
N GLY A 69 -40.64 4.67 26.08
CA GLY A 69 -39.79 3.69 25.38
C GLY A 69 -38.28 3.93 25.51
N ALA A 70 -37.85 5.10 25.98
CA ALA A 70 -36.42 5.44 26.14
C ALA A 70 -35.77 4.77 27.36
N ARG A 71 -36.56 4.43 28.39
CA ARG A 71 -36.05 3.87 29.65
C ARG A 71 -35.83 2.35 29.59
N SER A 72 -36.59 1.63 28.76
CA SER A 72 -36.46 0.16 28.64
C SER A 72 -35.34 -0.29 27.69
N ASN A 73 -34.94 0.56 26.73
CA ASN A 73 -34.00 0.19 25.66
C ASN A 73 -32.58 0.73 25.85
N GLN A 74 -32.30 1.44 26.94
CA GLN A 74 -30.97 1.96 27.26
C GLN A 74 -29.86 0.89 27.33
N PRO A 75 -30.03 -0.28 27.99
CA PRO A 75 -28.97 -1.28 28.04
C PRO A 75 -28.70 -1.89 26.65
N ALA A 76 -29.75 -2.15 25.86
CA ALA A 76 -29.62 -2.71 24.51
C ALA A 76 -28.95 -1.75 23.52
N ARG A 77 -29.16 -0.43 23.68
CA ARG A 77 -28.51 0.59 22.83
C ARG A 77 -27.03 0.77 23.16
N ALA A 78 -26.68 0.77 24.45
CA ALA A 78 -25.29 0.84 24.88
C ALA A 78 -24.50 -0.41 24.45
N GLN A 79 -25.08 -1.60 24.59
CA GLN A 79 -24.47 -2.85 24.12
C GLN A 79 -24.26 -2.87 22.60
N ARG A 80 -25.24 -2.41 21.80
CA ARG A 80 -25.07 -2.28 20.35
C ARG A 80 -23.95 -1.31 19.97
N PHE A 81 -23.82 -0.19 20.69
CA PHE A 81 -22.75 0.78 20.43
C PHE A 81 -21.36 0.20 20.74
N VAL A 82 -21.22 -0.57 21.81
CA VAL A 82 -19.95 -1.24 22.16
C VAL A 82 -19.63 -2.34 21.15
N ILE A 83 -20.62 -3.15 20.74
CA ILE A 83 -20.44 -4.19 19.71
C ILE A 83 -20.06 -3.57 18.37
N ASP A 84 -20.73 -2.49 17.95
CA ASP A 84 -20.41 -1.76 16.72
C ASP A 84 -19.01 -1.14 16.80
N ALA A 85 -18.63 -0.52 17.91
CA ALA A 85 -17.29 0.03 18.09
C ALA A 85 -16.20 -1.06 18.03
N ARG A 86 -16.45 -2.24 18.61
CA ARG A 86 -15.55 -3.39 18.54
C ARG A 86 -15.48 -3.97 17.12
N ARG A 87 -16.59 -4.03 16.39
CA ARG A 87 -16.66 -4.48 14.99
C ARG A 87 -15.97 -3.49 14.03
N LEU A 88 -16.08 -2.19 14.31
CA LEU A 88 -15.41 -1.12 13.55
C LEU A 88 -13.88 -1.12 13.78
N THR A 89 -13.43 -1.41 15.00
CA THR A 89 -11.99 -1.51 15.32
C THR A 89 -11.37 -2.79 14.78
N LEU A 90 -12.04 -3.94 14.91
CA LEU A 90 -11.62 -5.21 14.33
C LEU A 90 -11.53 -5.14 12.79
N SER A 91 -12.54 -4.58 12.13
CA SER A 91 -12.54 -4.41 10.67
C SER A 91 -11.49 -3.43 10.16
N SER A 92 -11.00 -2.52 11.00
CA SER A 92 -9.91 -1.60 10.61
C SER A 92 -8.54 -2.27 10.73
N MET A 93 -8.33 -3.11 11.74
CA MET A 93 -7.08 -3.88 11.91
C MET A 93 -6.94 -4.97 10.84
N GLN A 94 -8.02 -5.67 10.50
CA GLN A 94 -8.03 -6.67 9.42
C GLN A 94 -7.61 -6.06 8.08
N LYS A 95 -8.00 -4.81 7.79
CA LYS A 95 -7.62 -4.08 6.56
C LYS A 95 -6.12 -3.81 6.43
N ILE A 96 -5.34 -3.94 7.50
CA ILE A 96 -3.88 -3.75 7.49
C ILE A 96 -3.17 -5.09 7.65
N ILE A 97 -3.58 -5.91 8.61
CA ILE A 97 -2.91 -7.18 8.92
C ILE A 97 -3.01 -8.15 7.73
N LEU A 98 -4.18 -8.25 7.11
CA LEU A 98 -4.43 -9.18 6.01
C LEU A 98 -3.54 -8.86 4.79
N PRO A 99 -3.49 -7.63 4.26
CA PRO A 99 -2.57 -7.32 3.17
C PRO A 99 -1.10 -7.38 3.60
N PHE A 100 -0.77 -7.05 4.84
CA PHE A 100 0.59 -7.18 5.35
C PHE A 100 1.10 -8.63 5.28
N VAL A 101 0.35 -9.58 5.86
CA VAL A 101 0.69 -11.02 5.82
C VAL A 101 0.68 -11.54 4.39
N SER A 102 -0.26 -11.09 3.56
CA SER A 102 -0.33 -11.46 2.14
C SER A 102 0.92 -11.01 1.37
N GLY A 103 1.42 -9.80 1.64
CA GLY A 103 2.66 -9.29 1.03
C GLY A 103 3.90 -10.06 1.45
N PHE A 104 3.97 -10.45 2.73
CA PHE A 104 5.04 -11.29 3.26
C PHE A 104 5.08 -12.65 2.55
N LEU A 105 3.94 -13.35 2.52
CA LEU A 105 3.83 -14.66 1.88
C LEU A 105 4.06 -14.59 0.38
N ALA A 106 3.59 -13.53 -0.28
CA ALA A 106 3.85 -13.32 -1.70
C ALA A 106 5.34 -13.14 -2.00
N SER A 107 6.11 -12.54 -1.10
CA SER A 107 7.56 -12.44 -1.28
C SER A 107 8.20 -13.84 -1.28
N LEU A 108 7.86 -14.69 -0.32
CA LEU A 108 8.43 -16.04 -0.22
C LEU A 108 7.97 -16.96 -1.36
N PHE A 109 6.67 -17.00 -1.66
CA PHE A 109 6.10 -18.00 -2.57
C PHE A 109 6.02 -17.56 -4.03
N PHE A 110 6.09 -16.26 -4.31
CA PHE A 110 6.01 -15.75 -5.69
C PHE A 110 7.27 -15.03 -6.10
N HIS A 111 7.76 -14.06 -5.33
CA HIS A 111 8.96 -13.30 -5.68
C HIS A 111 10.22 -14.20 -5.69
N GLU A 112 10.56 -14.78 -4.55
CA GLU A 112 11.75 -15.62 -4.41
C GLU A 112 11.65 -16.91 -5.24
N SER A 113 10.44 -17.46 -5.36
CA SER A 113 10.20 -18.62 -6.23
C SER A 113 10.37 -18.30 -7.72
N THR A 114 10.00 -17.08 -8.17
CA THR A 114 10.25 -16.64 -9.54
C THR A 114 11.75 -16.52 -9.81
N LEU A 115 12.51 -15.96 -8.85
CA LEU A 115 13.97 -15.90 -8.96
C LEU A 115 14.59 -17.30 -9.00
N ALA A 116 14.16 -18.20 -8.11
CA ALA A 116 14.64 -19.57 -8.05
C ALA A 116 14.35 -20.36 -9.36
N LEU A 117 13.17 -20.16 -9.96
CA LEU A 117 12.81 -20.79 -11.24
C LEU A 117 13.65 -20.25 -12.40
N LEU A 118 13.87 -18.93 -12.45
CA LEU A 118 14.73 -18.31 -13.47
C LEU A 118 16.18 -18.76 -13.33
N HIS A 119 16.67 -18.91 -12.10
CA HIS A 119 18.00 -19.45 -11.84
C HIS A 119 18.13 -20.91 -12.22
N ALA A 120 17.16 -21.74 -11.86
CA ALA A 120 17.11 -23.16 -12.24
C ALA A 120 17.04 -23.33 -13.77
N ALA A 121 16.46 -22.37 -14.48
CA ALA A 121 16.45 -22.31 -15.95
C ALA A 121 17.78 -21.79 -16.56
N GLY A 122 18.76 -21.39 -15.74
CA GLY A 122 20.04 -20.84 -16.20
C GLY A 122 19.95 -19.44 -16.81
N LEU A 123 18.86 -18.70 -16.55
CA LEU A 123 18.62 -17.38 -17.13
C LEU A 123 19.25 -16.24 -16.32
N ILE A 124 19.51 -16.48 -15.04
CA ILE A 124 20.05 -15.48 -14.10
C ILE A 124 21.00 -16.12 -13.08
N ASP A 125 21.94 -15.33 -12.56
CA ASP A 125 22.86 -15.75 -11.49
C ASP A 125 22.25 -15.77 -10.07
N PRO A 126 21.33 -14.84 -9.68
CA PRO A 126 20.74 -14.87 -8.34
C PRO A 126 19.86 -16.10 -8.11
N THR A 127 20.14 -16.88 -7.07
CA THR A 127 19.52 -18.19 -6.78
C THR A 127 18.07 -18.16 -6.30
N GLY A 128 17.55 -16.98 -5.95
CA GLY A 128 16.41 -16.85 -5.03
C GLY A 128 16.80 -17.27 -3.60
N PHE A 129 16.08 -16.74 -2.62
CA PHE A 129 16.30 -16.97 -1.19
C PHE A 129 17.73 -16.65 -0.71
N SER A 130 18.27 -15.52 -1.15
CA SER A 130 19.61 -15.07 -0.78
C SER A 130 19.76 -14.94 0.75
N THR A 131 20.68 -15.72 1.32
CA THR A 131 21.08 -15.62 2.74
C THR A 131 22.19 -14.60 2.96
N ALA A 132 22.53 -13.81 1.93
CA ALA A 132 23.48 -12.72 2.07
C ALA A 132 22.95 -11.71 3.10
N PRO A 133 23.83 -11.16 3.95
CA PRO A 133 23.43 -10.19 4.95
C PRO A 133 22.97 -8.88 4.28
N PHE A 134 21.76 -8.46 4.65
CA PHE A 134 21.18 -7.21 4.21
C PHE A 134 21.77 -6.02 4.98
N ALA A 135 22.71 -5.28 4.39
CA ALA A 135 23.24 -4.08 5.03
C ALA A 135 22.16 -2.97 5.10
N PRO A 136 21.97 -2.27 6.25
CA PRO A 136 22.76 -2.30 7.50
C PRO A 136 22.23 -3.25 8.60
N ILE A 137 21.14 -3.98 8.36
CA ILE A 137 20.36 -4.70 9.38
C ILE A 137 20.97 -6.07 9.73
N GLY A 138 21.75 -6.68 8.82
CA GLY A 138 22.42 -7.96 9.02
C GLY A 138 21.51 -9.19 8.95
N LEU A 139 20.21 -9.00 8.69
CA LEU A 139 19.27 -10.09 8.41
C LEU A 139 19.51 -10.69 7.02
N PRO A 140 19.11 -11.94 6.78
CA PRO A 140 19.06 -12.50 5.43
C PRO A 140 18.24 -11.61 4.49
N GLU A 141 18.78 -11.36 3.29
CA GLU A 141 18.18 -10.49 2.29
C GLU A 141 16.72 -10.87 1.97
N PHE A 142 16.42 -12.16 1.84
CA PHE A 142 15.05 -12.60 1.55
C PHE A 142 14.05 -12.24 2.67
N ILE A 143 14.50 -12.22 3.93
CA ILE A 143 13.66 -11.83 5.08
C ILE A 143 13.44 -10.32 5.08
N ALA A 144 14.50 -9.54 4.87
CA ALA A 144 14.41 -8.09 4.79
C ALA A 144 13.49 -7.65 3.65
N ASN A 145 13.61 -8.30 2.49
CA ASN A 145 12.73 -8.09 1.35
C ASN A 145 11.28 -8.49 1.66
N ALA A 146 11.04 -9.62 2.33
CA ALA A 146 9.68 -10.03 2.69
C ALA A 146 8.99 -9.05 3.66
N ILE A 147 9.72 -8.50 4.64
CA ILE A 147 9.21 -7.46 5.54
C ILE A 147 8.89 -6.19 4.74
N TRP A 148 9.79 -5.77 3.85
CA TRP A 148 9.57 -4.60 3.01
C TRP A 148 8.35 -4.78 2.08
N SER A 149 8.23 -5.95 1.45
CA SER A 149 7.09 -6.35 0.63
C SER A 149 5.77 -6.27 1.40
N SER A 150 5.76 -6.61 2.69
CA SER A 150 4.55 -6.52 3.52
C SER A 150 4.00 -5.09 3.58
N VAL A 151 4.87 -4.09 3.68
CA VAL A 151 4.49 -2.66 3.65
C VAL A 151 3.90 -2.26 2.30
N TRP A 152 4.52 -2.70 1.21
CA TRP A 152 4.02 -2.44 -0.15
C TRP A 152 2.66 -3.10 -0.42
N ALA A 153 2.39 -4.26 0.16
CA ALA A 153 1.09 -4.92 0.00
C ALA A 153 -0.04 -4.15 0.70
N VAL A 154 0.22 -3.56 1.87
CA VAL A 154 -0.75 -2.65 2.52
C VAL A 154 -1.04 -1.46 1.62
N LEU A 155 0.01 -0.84 1.06
CA LEU A 155 -0.13 0.28 0.14
C LEU A 155 -0.92 -0.13 -1.13
N MET A 156 -0.60 -1.29 -1.70
CA MET A 156 -1.29 -1.83 -2.88
C MET A 156 -2.76 -2.09 -2.60
N ALA A 157 -3.08 -2.76 -1.49
CA ALA A 157 -4.45 -3.07 -1.10
C ALA A 157 -5.29 -1.79 -0.90
N TRP A 158 -4.69 -0.78 -0.26
CA TRP A 158 -5.30 0.53 -0.08
C TRP A 158 -5.51 1.25 -1.42
N LEU A 159 -4.49 1.29 -2.28
CA LEU A 159 -4.52 2.00 -3.56
C LEU A 159 -5.52 1.37 -4.54
N LEU A 160 -5.49 0.05 -4.66
CA LEU A 160 -6.38 -0.71 -5.53
C LEU A 160 -7.77 -0.95 -4.92
N ARG A 161 -7.99 -0.47 -3.69
CA ARG A 161 -9.25 -0.62 -2.93
C ARG A 161 -9.72 -2.07 -2.94
N VAL A 162 -8.80 -2.99 -2.66
CA VAL A 162 -9.07 -4.42 -2.61
C VAL A 162 -10.11 -4.67 -1.52
N SER A 163 -11.26 -5.21 -1.91
CA SER A 163 -12.30 -5.61 -0.96
C SER A 163 -13.02 -6.87 -1.43
N PRO A 164 -13.67 -7.62 -0.52
CA PRO A 164 -14.38 -8.85 -0.85
C PRO A 164 -15.52 -8.63 -1.86
N GLU A 165 -16.18 -7.46 -1.80
CA GLU A 165 -17.37 -7.13 -2.58
C GLU A 165 -17.06 -6.64 -4.01
N ARG A 166 -15.78 -6.45 -4.34
CA ARG A 166 -15.34 -5.91 -5.62
C ARG A 166 -14.62 -6.98 -6.46
N PRO A 167 -14.71 -6.88 -7.80
CA PRO A 167 -13.88 -7.72 -8.66
C PRO A 167 -12.40 -7.52 -8.34
N ALA A 168 -11.65 -8.61 -8.25
CA ALA A 168 -10.26 -8.58 -7.89
C ALA A 168 -9.41 -7.87 -8.97
N PRO A 169 -8.60 -6.86 -8.60
CA PRO A 169 -7.83 -6.07 -9.56
C PRO A 169 -6.54 -6.79 -9.99
N TRP A 170 -6.66 -7.92 -10.69
CA TRP A 170 -5.55 -8.77 -11.12
C TRP A 170 -4.50 -8.03 -11.95
N ILE A 171 -4.93 -7.37 -13.03
CA ILE A 171 -4.02 -6.62 -13.91
C ILE A 171 -3.39 -5.44 -13.15
N PRO A 172 -4.14 -4.59 -12.43
CA PRO A 172 -3.53 -3.52 -11.64
C PRO A 172 -2.55 -4.02 -10.57
N ALA A 173 -2.80 -5.16 -9.92
CA ALA A 173 -1.90 -5.72 -8.91
C ALA A 173 -0.60 -6.22 -9.55
N PHE A 174 -0.69 -6.93 -10.67
CA PHE A 174 0.47 -7.36 -11.45
C PHE A 174 1.32 -6.16 -11.92
N VAL A 175 0.67 -5.14 -12.48
CA VAL A 175 1.33 -3.92 -12.96
C VAL A 175 1.92 -3.10 -11.80
N PHE A 176 1.22 -3.01 -10.67
CA PHE A 176 1.72 -2.34 -9.46
C PHE A 176 3.01 -3.00 -8.99
N GLY A 177 3.01 -4.33 -8.87
CA GLY A 177 4.21 -5.10 -8.60
C GLY A 177 5.32 -4.79 -9.62
N GLY A 178 5.08 -5.12 -10.88
CA GLY A 178 6.11 -5.06 -11.92
C GLY A 178 6.71 -3.68 -12.14
N ILE A 179 5.91 -2.61 -12.03
CA ILE A 179 6.39 -1.24 -12.30
C ILE A 179 6.76 -0.52 -11.01
N VAL A 180 5.85 -0.44 -10.03
CA VAL A 180 6.04 0.40 -8.85
C VAL A 180 7.14 -0.15 -7.96
N LEU A 181 7.16 -1.46 -7.70
CA LEU A 181 8.21 -2.04 -6.84
C LEU A 181 9.56 -2.10 -7.56
N THR A 182 9.59 -2.34 -8.87
CA THR A 182 10.84 -2.28 -9.64
C THR A 182 11.43 -0.87 -9.63
N ALA A 183 10.58 0.15 -9.84
CA ALA A 183 11.01 1.54 -9.73
C ALA A 183 11.47 1.88 -8.31
N ALA A 184 10.73 1.47 -7.28
CA ALA A 184 11.13 1.68 -5.89
C ALA A 184 12.48 1.02 -5.58
N THR A 185 12.70 -0.20 -6.08
CA THR A 185 13.98 -0.90 -5.90
C THR A 185 15.12 -0.11 -6.54
N VAL A 186 14.98 0.24 -7.81
CA VAL A 186 16.03 0.91 -8.59
C VAL A 186 16.32 2.34 -8.14
N PHE A 187 15.30 3.09 -7.73
CA PHE A 187 15.43 4.53 -7.43
C PHE A 187 15.42 4.87 -5.95
N VAL A 188 15.01 3.95 -5.08
CA VAL A 188 14.98 4.18 -3.63
C VAL A 188 15.92 3.20 -2.95
N VAL A 189 15.69 1.89 -3.11
CA VAL A 189 16.38 0.91 -2.27
C VAL A 189 17.84 0.73 -2.69
N ASP A 190 18.13 0.68 -3.98
CA ASP A 190 19.51 0.53 -4.48
C ASP A 190 20.38 1.75 -4.18
N PRO A 191 19.92 2.99 -4.38
CA PRO A 191 20.68 4.17 -3.96
C PRO A 191 20.93 4.19 -2.45
N ILE A 192 19.98 3.74 -1.62
CA ILE A 192 20.19 3.59 -0.16
C ILE A 192 21.31 2.59 0.14
N ARG A 193 21.46 1.55 -0.69
CA ARG A 193 22.56 0.56 -0.61
C ARG A 193 23.87 1.03 -1.25
N GLY A 194 23.91 2.23 -1.81
CA GLY A 194 25.06 2.73 -2.57
C GLY A 194 25.23 2.09 -3.96
N ILE A 195 24.21 1.36 -4.44
CA ILE A 195 24.19 0.73 -5.75
C ILE A 195 23.55 1.71 -6.74
N TRP A 196 24.33 2.18 -7.70
CA TRP A 196 23.85 3.14 -8.69
C TRP A 196 23.49 2.44 -10.01
N PRO A 197 22.42 2.90 -10.69
CA PRO A 197 22.09 2.39 -12.01
C PRO A 197 23.19 2.74 -13.00
N THR A 198 23.98 1.75 -13.41
CA THR A 198 25.06 1.92 -14.39
C THR A 198 25.00 0.80 -15.43
N GLY A 199 25.47 1.09 -16.66
CA GLY A 199 25.50 0.13 -17.76
C GLY A 199 24.12 -0.24 -18.31
N ASN A 200 24.00 -1.45 -18.87
CA ASN A 200 22.76 -1.94 -19.46
C ASN A 200 21.75 -2.34 -18.35
N MET A 201 20.74 -1.49 -18.15
CA MET A 201 19.70 -1.72 -17.14
C MET A 201 18.60 -2.70 -17.59
N LEU A 202 18.52 -3.04 -18.89
CA LEU A 202 17.40 -3.82 -19.41
C LEU A 202 17.27 -5.20 -18.75
N PRO A 203 18.34 -6.01 -18.58
CA PRO A 203 18.23 -7.30 -17.88
C PRO A 203 17.77 -7.15 -16.43
N ARG A 204 18.26 -6.11 -15.75
CA ARG A 204 17.93 -5.80 -14.37
C ARG A 204 16.47 -5.37 -14.20
N LEU A 205 15.98 -4.53 -15.10
CA LEU A 205 14.59 -4.08 -15.12
C LEU A 205 13.66 -5.21 -15.52
N ALA A 206 14.05 -6.06 -16.47
CA ALA A 206 13.26 -7.22 -16.87
C ALA A 206 13.13 -8.23 -15.72
N LEU A 207 14.23 -8.52 -15.02
CA LEU A 207 14.22 -9.41 -13.86
C LEU A 207 13.41 -8.82 -12.69
N GLY A 208 13.63 -7.54 -12.38
CA GLY A 208 12.88 -6.83 -11.35
C GLY A 208 11.38 -6.79 -11.70
N PHE A 209 11.03 -6.51 -12.96
CA PHE A 209 9.65 -6.52 -13.41
C PHE A 209 9.02 -7.89 -13.25
N ALA A 210 9.67 -8.96 -13.72
CA ALA A 210 9.12 -10.31 -13.66
C ALA A 210 8.86 -10.76 -12.21
N SER A 211 9.87 -10.65 -11.36
CA SER A 211 9.78 -11.04 -9.94
C SER A 211 8.77 -10.18 -9.17
N ASN A 212 8.78 -8.86 -9.36
CA ASN A 212 7.84 -7.97 -8.67
C ASN A 212 6.40 -8.07 -9.21
N ALA A 213 6.21 -8.34 -10.50
CA ALA A 213 4.87 -8.52 -11.06
C ALA A 213 4.22 -9.81 -10.53
N MET A 214 4.99 -10.89 -10.45
CA MET A 214 4.56 -12.14 -9.83
C MET A 214 4.25 -11.95 -8.34
N TRP A 215 5.03 -11.13 -7.63
CA TRP A 215 4.70 -10.72 -6.26
C TRP A 215 3.35 -10.01 -6.17
N GLY A 216 3.08 -9.03 -7.03
CA GLY A 216 1.83 -8.26 -7.01
C GLY A 216 0.61 -9.16 -7.25
N TRP A 217 0.73 -10.11 -8.17
CA TRP A 217 -0.28 -11.14 -8.40
C TRP A 217 -0.46 -12.04 -7.16
N GLY A 218 0.62 -12.59 -6.62
CA GLY A 218 0.60 -13.48 -5.46
C GLY A 218 0.03 -12.83 -4.21
N ALA A 219 0.35 -11.56 -3.97
CA ALA A 219 -0.19 -10.78 -2.86
C ALA A 219 -1.72 -10.68 -2.96
N LEU A 220 -2.25 -10.47 -4.18
CA LEU A 220 -3.69 -10.45 -4.39
C LEU A 220 -4.34 -11.83 -4.21
N VAL A 221 -3.67 -12.92 -4.63
CA VAL A 221 -4.14 -14.30 -4.38
C VAL A 221 -4.32 -14.53 -2.88
N PHE A 222 -3.30 -14.23 -2.08
CA PHE A 222 -3.37 -14.41 -0.62
C PHE A 222 -4.43 -13.51 0.02
N MET A 223 -4.52 -12.23 -0.40
CA MET A 223 -5.56 -11.34 0.12
C MET A 223 -6.95 -11.90 -0.12
N ARG A 224 -7.21 -12.41 -1.34
CA ARG A 224 -8.51 -13.00 -1.69
C ARG A 224 -8.77 -14.28 -0.90
N ALA A 225 -7.77 -15.16 -0.75
CA ALA A 225 -7.89 -16.39 0.01
C ALA A 225 -8.22 -16.14 1.49
N PHE A 226 -7.59 -15.14 2.11
CA PHE A 226 -7.86 -14.78 3.51
C PHE A 226 -9.21 -14.09 3.68
N MET A 227 -9.66 -13.30 2.70
CA MET A 227 -10.98 -12.66 2.74
C MET A 227 -12.13 -13.66 2.61
N THR A 228 -11.95 -14.77 1.88
CA THR A 228 -12.98 -15.81 1.72
C THR A 228 -13.12 -16.74 2.94
N ALA A 229 -12.15 -16.74 3.84
CA ALA A 229 -12.16 -17.61 5.02
C ALA A 229 -12.95 -17.03 6.21
N GLU A 230 -13.42 -15.79 6.11
CA GLU A 230 -14.15 -15.08 7.17
C GLU A 230 -15.68 -15.09 6.99
N ASP A 231 -16.19 -15.76 5.94
CA ASP A 231 -17.62 -16.00 5.67
C ASP A 231 -18.12 -17.32 6.29
#